data_AF-A0A818KM68-F1
#
_entry.id   AF-A0A818KM68-F1
#
_cell.length_a   1.000
_cell.length_b   1.000
_cell.length_c   1.000
_cell.angle_alpha   90.00
_cell.angle_beta   90.00
_cell.angle_gamma   90.00
#
_symmetry.space_group_name_H-M   'P 1'
#
loop_
_entity.id
_entity.type
_entity.pdbx_description
1 polymer ?
#
loop_
_entity_poly.entity_id
_entity_poly.type
_entity_poly.pdbx_seq_one_letter_code
_entity_poly.pdbx_strand_id
1 'polypeptide(L)'
;NVSTTTDTPTTTNEQVPDDIRRLYEKIDRDEEDLEDLKIVSFEIIQNKIELLRKRCQELEHPLLEEYDFRHDTVLKNLNIELRPNAILRPYQEKSLRKMFGNGRARSGLIVLPCGAGKSLVGVTSACTINKSCLVLCNSNVSVHQWKQQFKMWSTADDSKVRLFTSDDKEKPNGN
;
A
#
# COMPACT_ATOMS: atom_id res chain seq x y z
N ASN A 1 -30.88 42.61 37.46
CA ASN A 1 -30.15 41.62 38.29
C ASN A 1 -29.63 40.51 37.42
N VAL A 2 -28.30 40.45 37.37
CA VAL A 2 -27.47 39.43 36.73
C VAL A 2 -27.57 38.11 37.51
N SER A 3 -27.34 37.00 36.80
CA SER A 3 -26.73 35.71 37.23
C SER A 3 -27.61 34.49 36.90
N THR A 4 -27.39 33.81 35.76
CA THR A 4 -26.51 32.64 35.53
C THR A 4 -27.05 31.34 36.14
N THR A 5 -27.58 30.46 35.29
CA THR A 5 -27.52 29.00 35.49
C THR A 5 -27.11 28.35 34.18
N THR A 6 -26.08 27.52 34.31
CA THR A 6 -25.38 26.69 33.34
C THR A 6 -26.26 25.62 32.70
N ASP A 7 -26.13 25.41 31.38
CA ASP A 7 -26.44 24.11 30.76
C ASP A 7 -25.38 23.76 29.70
N THR A 8 -24.67 22.67 29.97
CA THR A 8 -23.68 21.98 29.15
C THR A 8 -24.32 21.17 27.99
N PRO A 9 -23.55 20.80 26.94
CA PRO A 9 -24.10 20.38 25.66
C PRO A 9 -24.52 18.90 25.67
N THR A 10 -25.78 18.62 25.32
CA THR A 10 -26.27 17.25 25.14
C THR A 10 -25.92 16.74 23.74
N THR A 11 -25.13 15.68 23.70
CA THR A 11 -24.71 14.89 22.55
C THR A 11 -25.91 14.39 21.74
N THR A 12 -26.15 14.93 20.55
CA THR A 12 -27.05 14.30 19.57
C THR A 12 -26.35 13.10 18.95
N ASN A 13 -26.71 11.92 19.44
CA ASN A 13 -26.52 10.63 18.78
C ASN A 13 -27.26 10.70 17.42
N GLU A 14 -26.59 11.10 16.35
CA GLU A 14 -27.10 10.93 14.99
C GLU A 14 -27.16 9.41 14.72
N GLN A 15 -28.34 8.84 14.94
CA GLN A 15 -28.65 7.48 14.52
C GLN A 15 -28.39 7.38 13.03
N VAL A 16 -27.47 6.49 12.64
CA VAL A 16 -27.12 6.22 11.24
C VAL A 16 -28.43 5.97 10.47
N PRO A 17 -28.69 6.73 9.39
CA PRO A 17 -29.85 6.54 8.53
C PRO A 17 -30.04 5.08 8.08
N ASP A 18 -31.30 4.62 8.01
CA ASP A 18 -31.66 3.22 7.73
C ASP A 18 -31.15 2.70 6.37
N ASP A 19 -30.96 3.59 5.40
CA ASP A 19 -30.37 3.30 4.09
C ASP A 19 -28.88 2.93 4.20
N ILE A 20 -28.14 3.63 5.05
CA ILE A 20 -26.74 3.33 5.35
C ILE A 20 -26.64 2.03 6.15
N ARG A 21 -27.54 1.80 7.11
CA ARG A 21 -27.60 0.53 7.86
C ARG A 21 -27.85 -0.66 6.93
N ARG A 22 -28.81 -0.55 6.00
CA ARG A 22 -29.08 -1.57 4.97
C ARG A 22 -27.90 -1.80 4.04
N LEU A 23 -27.10 -0.77 3.75
CA LEU A 23 -25.90 -0.91 2.94
C LEU A 23 -24.83 -1.73 3.68
N TYR A 24 -24.60 -1.46 4.97
CA TYR A 24 -23.72 -2.28 5.81
C TYR A 24 -24.23 -3.72 5.92
N GLU A 25 -25.52 -3.93 6.21
CA GLU A 25 -26.14 -5.28 6.24
C GLU A 25 -26.07 -6.00 4.89
N LYS A 26 -25.96 -5.27 3.78
CA LYS A 26 -25.74 -5.86 2.45
C LYS A 26 -24.27 -6.23 2.25
N ILE A 27 -23.35 -5.35 2.64
CA ILE A 27 -21.90 -5.62 2.56
C ILE A 27 -21.52 -6.80 3.47
N ASP A 28 -22.04 -6.85 4.68
CA ASP A 28 -21.77 -7.94 5.65
C ASP A 28 -22.28 -9.29 5.13
N ARG A 29 -23.49 -9.30 4.52
CA ARG A 29 -24.05 -10.51 3.89
C ARG A 29 -23.31 -10.91 2.61
N ASP A 30 -22.93 -9.93 1.78
CA ASP A 30 -22.11 -10.17 0.60
C ASP A 30 -20.71 -10.70 1.03
N GLU A 31 -20.20 -10.33 2.22
CA GLU A 31 -18.98 -10.91 2.83
C GLU A 31 -19.19 -12.33 3.37
N GLU A 32 -20.32 -12.62 4.05
CA GLU A 32 -20.67 -13.98 4.51
C GLU A 32 -20.84 -14.95 3.33
N ASP A 33 -21.48 -14.52 2.23
CA ASP A 33 -21.64 -15.32 1.02
C ASP A 33 -20.30 -15.65 0.32
N LEU A 34 -19.22 -14.91 0.63
CA LEU A 34 -17.87 -15.21 0.14
C LEU A 34 -17.20 -16.36 0.91
N GLU A 35 -17.59 -16.65 2.16
CA GLU A 35 -16.95 -17.69 2.98
C GLU A 35 -17.19 -19.11 2.43
N ASP A 36 -18.30 -19.34 1.73
CA ASP A 36 -18.66 -20.64 1.14
C ASP A 36 -18.04 -20.89 -0.26
N LEU A 37 -17.20 -19.98 -0.77
CA LEU A 37 -16.57 -20.13 -2.07
C LEU A 37 -15.39 -21.12 -2.03
N LYS A 38 -15.49 -22.18 -2.83
CA LYS A 38 -14.37 -23.10 -3.07
C LYS A 38 -13.25 -22.39 -3.86
N ILE A 39 -12.13 -22.14 -3.20
CA ILE A 39 -10.93 -21.60 -3.84
C ILE A 39 -10.28 -22.67 -4.72
N VAL A 40 -10.09 -22.36 -6.01
CA VAL A 40 -9.33 -23.18 -6.96
C VAL A 40 -8.09 -22.41 -7.37
N SER A 41 -6.91 -23.00 -7.17
CA SER A 41 -5.63 -22.42 -7.56
C SER A 41 -4.84 -23.39 -8.44
N PHE A 42 -4.07 -22.85 -9.38
CA PHE A 42 -3.16 -23.61 -10.23
C PHE A 42 -1.97 -22.75 -10.62
N GLU A 43 -0.84 -23.38 -10.90
CA GLU A 43 0.37 -22.68 -11.32
C GLU A 43 0.31 -22.31 -12.80
N ILE A 44 0.74 -21.09 -13.12
CA ILE A 44 0.79 -20.57 -14.49
C ILE A 44 2.24 -20.61 -14.98
N ILE A 45 2.43 -21.13 -16.19
CA ILE A 45 3.75 -21.11 -16.85
C ILE A 45 4.13 -19.66 -17.14
N GLN A 46 5.26 -19.20 -16.59
CA GLN A 46 5.68 -17.79 -16.62
C GLN A 46 5.73 -17.17 -18.02
N ASN A 47 6.17 -17.93 -19.04
CA ASN A 47 6.26 -17.43 -20.42
C ASN A 47 4.90 -17.25 -21.12
N LYS A 48 3.79 -17.70 -20.51
CA LYS A 48 2.43 -17.58 -21.06
C LYS A 48 1.55 -16.56 -20.35
N ILE A 49 2.08 -15.84 -19.35
CA ILE A 49 1.27 -14.92 -18.53
C ILE A 49 0.63 -13.81 -19.37
N GLU A 50 1.33 -13.32 -20.40
CA GLU A 50 0.84 -12.27 -21.28
C GLU A 50 -0.32 -12.74 -22.17
N LEU A 51 -0.20 -13.97 -22.69
CA LEU A 51 -1.27 -14.61 -23.45
C LEU A 51 -2.51 -14.82 -22.57
N LEU A 52 -2.30 -15.24 -21.32
CA LEU A 52 -3.39 -15.43 -20.35
C LEU A 52 -4.09 -14.10 -20.05
N ARG A 53 -3.35 -13.03 -19.72
CA ARG A 53 -3.92 -11.70 -19.48
C ARG A 53 -4.80 -11.25 -20.64
N LYS A 54 -4.28 -11.34 -21.87
CA LYS A 54 -5.03 -10.96 -23.07
C LYS A 54 -6.31 -11.78 -23.21
N ARG A 55 -6.22 -13.10 -23.02
CA ARG A 55 -7.38 -13.98 -23.13
C ARG A 55 -8.44 -13.72 -22.06
N CYS A 56 -8.02 -13.48 -20.82
CA CYS A 56 -8.89 -13.10 -19.72
C CYS A 56 -9.60 -11.77 -19.98
N GLN A 57 -8.91 -10.80 -20.59
CA GLN A 57 -9.52 -9.53 -20.99
C GLN A 57 -10.58 -9.70 -22.08
N GLU A 58 -10.33 -10.54 -23.09
CA GLU A 58 -11.32 -10.87 -24.14
C GLU A 58 -12.56 -11.58 -23.60
N LEU A 59 -12.42 -12.33 -22.50
CA LEU A 59 -13.49 -13.05 -21.83
C LEU A 59 -14.23 -12.22 -20.77
N GLU A 60 -13.94 -10.92 -20.68
CA GLU A 60 -14.52 -10.00 -19.68
C GLU A 60 -14.26 -10.42 -18.22
N HIS A 61 -13.19 -11.18 -17.99
CA HIS A 61 -12.71 -11.61 -16.67
C HIS A 61 -11.26 -11.16 -16.45
N PRO A 62 -11.01 -9.85 -16.27
CA PRO A 62 -9.66 -9.32 -16.12
C PRO A 62 -8.98 -9.87 -14.87
N LEU A 63 -7.67 -10.15 -14.98
CA LEU A 63 -6.87 -10.64 -13.86
C LEU A 63 -6.58 -9.51 -12.86
N LEU A 64 -6.64 -9.84 -11.58
CA LEU A 64 -6.15 -8.99 -10.50
C LEU A 64 -4.69 -9.33 -10.19
N GLU A 65 -3.82 -8.32 -10.21
CA GLU A 65 -2.42 -8.47 -9.86
C GLU A 65 -2.22 -8.21 -8.36
N GLU A 66 -2.29 -9.27 -7.57
CA GLU A 66 -2.02 -9.23 -6.13
C GLU A 66 -0.73 -9.98 -5.79
N TYR A 67 0.00 -9.45 -4.82
CA TYR A 67 1.21 -10.05 -4.28
C TYR A 67 1.01 -10.39 -2.80
N ASP A 68 1.11 -11.67 -2.47
CA ASP A 68 1.01 -12.19 -1.10
C ASP A 68 2.37 -12.17 -0.40
N PHE A 69 2.84 -10.96 -0.08
CA PHE A 69 4.15 -10.74 0.53
C PHE A 69 4.30 -11.33 1.94
N ARG A 70 3.19 -11.64 2.63
CA ARG A 70 3.20 -12.24 3.97
C ARG A 70 3.55 -13.73 3.95
N HIS A 71 3.10 -14.45 2.92
CA HIS A 71 3.36 -15.89 2.76
C HIS A 71 4.49 -16.19 1.78
N ASP A 72 5.10 -15.18 1.15
CA ASP A 72 6.29 -15.37 0.30
C ASP A 72 7.52 -15.73 1.14
N THR A 73 7.88 -17.01 1.12
CA THR A 73 9.10 -17.57 1.74
C THR A 73 10.28 -17.67 0.77
N VAL A 74 10.09 -17.36 -0.50
CA VAL A 74 11.13 -17.46 -1.54
C VAL A 74 12.06 -16.23 -1.44
N LEU A 75 11.48 -15.04 -1.36
CA LEU A 75 12.23 -13.80 -1.24
C LEU A 75 12.58 -13.51 0.23
N LYS A 76 13.86 -13.20 0.48
CA LYS A 76 14.33 -12.79 1.82
C LYS A 76 13.72 -11.45 2.22
N ASN A 77 13.36 -11.32 3.50
CA ASN A 77 12.90 -10.06 4.07
C ASN A 77 14.09 -9.11 4.29
N LEU A 78 13.89 -7.81 4.06
CA LEU A 78 14.92 -6.79 4.24
C LEU A 78 15.10 -6.37 5.70
N ASN A 79 14.11 -6.65 6.56
CA ASN A 79 14.03 -6.19 7.95
C ASN A 79 14.23 -4.67 8.02
N ILE A 80 13.40 -3.94 7.26
CA ILE A 80 13.30 -2.49 7.31
C ILE A 80 11.94 -2.13 7.88
N GLU A 81 11.94 -1.17 8.80
CA GLU A 81 10.74 -0.72 9.49
C GLU A 81 10.60 0.79 9.33
N LEU A 82 9.35 1.26 9.37
CA LEU A 82 9.06 2.68 9.39
C LEU A 82 9.38 3.24 10.79
N ARG A 83 10.06 4.38 10.85
CA ARG A 83 10.37 5.02 12.13
C ARG A 83 9.09 5.58 12.78
N PRO A 84 8.99 5.61 14.13
CA PRO A 84 7.79 6.07 14.82
C PRO A 84 7.40 7.54 14.55
N ASN A 85 8.36 8.38 14.17
CA ASN A 85 8.11 9.79 13.83
C ASN A 85 7.48 9.99 12.44
N ALA A 86 7.41 8.94 11.62
CA ALA A 86 6.84 8.96 10.28
C ALA A 86 5.30 8.86 10.32
N ILE A 87 4.65 9.86 10.90
CA ILE A 87 3.19 9.90 10.98
C ILE A 87 2.62 10.29 9.61
N LEU A 88 1.79 9.40 9.05
CA LEU A 88 1.12 9.63 7.79
C LEU A 88 -0.06 10.59 7.96
N ARG A 89 -0.36 11.31 6.87
CA ARG A 89 -1.57 12.15 6.80
C ARG A 89 -2.76 11.28 6.37
N PRO A 90 -4.02 11.63 6.73
CA PRO A 90 -5.19 10.78 6.45
C PRO A 90 -5.36 10.38 4.99
N TYR A 91 -5.04 11.26 4.04
CA TYR A 91 -5.13 10.95 2.60
C TYR A 91 -4.06 9.94 2.14
N GLN A 92 -2.88 9.94 2.77
CA GLN A 92 -1.81 8.99 2.49
C GLN A 92 -2.21 7.60 2.99
N GLU A 93 -2.71 7.52 4.22
CA GLU A 93 -3.24 6.27 4.78
C GLU A 93 -4.38 5.70 3.94
N LYS A 94 -5.31 6.55 3.49
CA LYS A 94 -6.41 6.15 2.60
C LYS A 94 -5.90 5.56 1.29
N SER A 95 -4.83 6.13 0.71
CA SER A 95 -4.20 5.58 -0.50
C SER A 95 -3.51 4.24 -0.26
N LEU A 96 -2.78 4.11 0.85
CA LEU A 96 -2.10 2.86 1.22
C LEU A 96 -3.10 1.75 1.57
N ARG A 97 -4.21 2.08 2.24
CA ARG A 97 -5.29 1.12 2.55
C ARG A 97 -5.94 0.54 1.30
N LYS A 98 -5.96 1.28 0.18
CA LYS A 98 -6.43 0.75 -1.11
C LYS A 98 -5.40 -0.14 -1.78
N MET A 99 -4.11 0.11 -1.56
CA MET A 99 -2.99 -0.70 -2.08
C MET A 99 -2.82 -2.00 -1.29
N PHE A 100 -3.00 -1.97 0.02
CA PHE A 100 -2.87 -3.10 0.92
C PHE A 100 -4.25 -3.56 1.40
N GLY A 101 -4.76 -4.67 0.84
CA GLY A 101 -6.05 -5.27 1.18
C GLY A 101 -5.89 -6.75 1.50
N ASN A 102 -6.60 -7.26 2.50
CA ASN A 102 -6.60 -8.68 2.90
C ASN A 102 -5.19 -9.29 3.10
N GLY A 103 -4.22 -8.48 3.57
CA GLY A 103 -2.84 -8.90 3.76
C GLY A 103 -2.01 -9.04 2.47
N ARG A 104 -2.55 -8.67 1.31
CA ARG A 104 -1.89 -8.67 0.01
C ARG A 104 -1.64 -7.25 -0.50
N ALA A 105 -0.63 -7.10 -1.33
CA ALA A 105 -0.33 -5.85 -2.03
C ALA A 105 -0.91 -5.91 -3.44
N ARG A 106 -1.74 -4.93 -3.81
CA ARG A 106 -2.31 -4.80 -5.14
C ARG A 106 -1.40 -3.94 -6.02
N SER A 107 -1.15 -4.40 -7.23
CA SER A 107 -0.52 -3.58 -8.28
C SER A 107 -1.45 -2.41 -8.63
N GLY A 108 -0.90 -1.21 -8.78
CA GLY A 108 -1.71 -0.03 -9.10
C GLY A 108 -0.96 1.29 -9.11
N LEU A 109 -1.71 2.37 -9.36
CA LEU A 109 -1.20 3.73 -9.44
C LEU A 109 -1.83 4.60 -8.36
N ILE A 110 -0.98 5.28 -7.58
CA ILE A 110 -1.41 6.31 -6.63
C ILE A 110 -1.00 7.67 -7.17
N VAL A 111 -1.98 8.55 -7.41
CA VAL A 111 -1.75 9.91 -7.91
C VAL A 111 -1.83 10.90 -6.75
N LEU A 112 -0.76 11.68 -6.54
CA LEU A 112 -0.68 12.71 -5.49
C LEU A 112 -0.07 14.01 -6.04
N PRO A 113 -0.58 15.18 -5.63
CA PRO A 113 -0.02 16.47 -6.04
C PRO A 113 1.43 16.65 -5.55
N CYS A 114 2.14 17.62 -6.14
CA CYS A 114 3.49 17.96 -5.67
C CYS A 114 3.44 18.40 -4.19
N GLY A 115 4.43 18.00 -3.38
CA GLY A 115 4.47 18.32 -1.95
C GLY A 115 3.56 17.49 -1.03
N ALA A 116 2.67 16.65 -1.56
CA ALA A 116 1.79 15.80 -0.74
C ALA A 116 2.47 14.57 -0.10
N GLY A 117 3.79 14.43 -0.22
CA GLY A 117 4.53 13.32 0.39
C GLY A 117 4.52 12.02 -0.41
N LYS A 118 4.63 12.09 -1.75
CA LYS A 118 4.78 10.91 -2.63
C LYS A 118 5.88 9.97 -2.15
N SER A 119 7.03 10.51 -1.77
CA SER A 119 8.17 9.71 -1.31
C SER A 119 7.88 8.99 0.01
N LEU A 120 7.19 9.64 0.96
CA LEU A 120 6.82 9.02 2.23
C LEU A 120 5.85 7.85 2.04
N VAL A 121 4.88 7.99 1.13
CA VAL A 121 3.97 6.90 0.75
C VAL A 121 4.77 5.73 0.17
N GLY A 122 5.71 5.98 -0.74
CA GLY A 122 6.57 4.93 -1.32
C GLY A 122 7.47 4.25 -0.28
N VAL A 123 8.10 5.01 0.62
CA VAL A 123 8.91 4.45 1.72
C VAL A 123 8.05 3.57 2.63
N THR A 124 6.83 4.03 2.94
CA THR A 124 5.89 3.23 3.75
C THR A 124 5.52 1.94 3.04
N SER A 125 5.17 1.99 1.74
CA SER A 125 4.87 0.78 0.96
C SER A 125 6.03 -0.21 0.97
N ALA A 126 7.27 0.28 0.80
CA ALA A 126 8.47 -0.56 0.84
C ALA A 126 8.69 -1.20 2.22
N CYS A 127 8.47 -0.46 3.31
CA CYS A 127 8.58 -0.99 4.68
C CYS A 127 7.47 -2.01 4.98
N THR A 128 6.25 -1.77 4.52
CA THR A 128 5.11 -2.69 4.72
C THR A 128 5.31 -4.01 3.99
N ILE A 129 5.80 -3.97 2.74
CA ILE A 129 6.08 -5.17 1.94
C ILE A 129 7.32 -5.90 2.49
N ASN A 130 8.31 -5.15 2.96
CA ASN A 130 9.55 -5.66 3.56
C ASN A 130 10.36 -6.61 2.64
N LYS A 131 10.26 -6.43 1.32
CA LYS A 131 11.03 -7.15 0.30
C LYS A 131 11.90 -6.17 -0.51
N SER A 132 12.78 -6.71 -1.36
CA SER A 132 13.59 -5.90 -2.28
C SER A 132 12.70 -4.97 -3.12
N CYS A 133 13.04 -3.68 -3.13
CA CYS A 133 12.25 -2.64 -3.78
C CYS A 133 13.13 -1.87 -4.78
N LEU A 134 12.59 -1.62 -5.97
CA LEU A 134 13.22 -0.80 -7.01
C LEU A 134 12.44 0.51 -7.14
N VAL A 135 13.16 1.64 -7.01
CA VAL A 135 12.60 2.97 -7.23
C VAL A 135 13.21 3.56 -8.49
N LEU A 136 12.36 3.85 -9.48
CA LEU A 136 12.77 4.45 -10.74
C LEU A 136 12.53 5.96 -10.70
N CYS A 137 13.56 6.71 -11.06
CA CYS A 137 13.60 8.16 -11.01
C CYS A 137 13.92 8.73 -12.38
N ASN A 138 13.40 9.93 -12.68
CA ASN A 138 13.64 10.65 -13.93
C ASN A 138 14.94 11.47 -13.95
N SER A 139 15.59 11.66 -12.80
CA SER A 139 16.81 12.47 -12.68
C SER A 139 17.68 12.00 -11.50
N ASN A 140 18.98 12.29 -11.56
CA ASN A 140 19.91 12.02 -10.45
C ASN A 140 19.50 12.77 -9.16
N VAL A 141 18.99 13.99 -9.27
CA VAL A 141 18.51 14.77 -8.11
C VAL A 141 17.37 14.03 -7.40
N SER A 142 16.41 13.49 -8.16
CA SER A 142 15.31 12.68 -7.61
C SER A 142 15.84 11.44 -6.90
N VAL A 143 16.86 10.76 -7.44
CA VAL A 143 17.49 9.59 -6.82
C VAL A 143 18.04 9.91 -5.43
N HIS A 144 18.79 11.00 -5.30
CA HIS A 144 19.33 11.41 -3.99
C HIS A 144 18.23 11.82 -3.01
N GLN A 145 17.18 12.50 -3.48
CA GLN A 145 16.02 12.84 -2.66
C GLN A 145 15.35 11.57 -2.10
N TRP A 146 15.13 10.56 -2.93
CA TRP A 146 14.57 9.28 -2.48
C TRP A 146 15.48 8.61 -1.44
N LYS A 147 16.80 8.53 -1.68
CA LYS A 147 17.76 7.98 -0.70
C LYS A 147 17.64 8.70 0.65
N GLN A 148 17.57 10.02 0.66
CA GLN A 148 17.40 10.79 1.89
C GLN A 148 16.07 10.48 2.59
N GLN A 149 14.96 10.35 1.85
CA GLN A 149 13.66 10.01 2.42
C GLN A 149 13.65 8.61 3.04
N PHE A 150 14.29 7.63 2.40
CA PHE A 150 14.46 6.29 2.98
C PHE A 150 15.24 6.34 4.30
N LYS A 151 16.38 7.06 4.35
CA LYS A 151 17.15 7.20 5.59
C LYS A 151 16.39 7.92 6.70
N MET A 152 15.61 8.95 6.32
CA MET A 152 14.87 9.78 7.26
C MET A 152 13.67 9.05 7.88
N TRP A 153 12.93 8.29 7.08
CA TRP A 153 11.65 7.70 7.51
C TRP A 153 11.71 6.21 7.81
N SER A 154 12.76 5.50 7.39
CA SER A 154 12.93 4.07 7.69
C SER A 154 14.17 3.78 8.52
N THR A 155 14.22 2.58 9.09
CA THR A 155 15.39 2.03 9.79
C THR A 155 16.43 1.41 8.83
N ALA A 156 16.27 1.62 7.52
CA ALA A 156 17.23 1.13 6.53
C ALA A 156 18.61 1.79 6.74
N ASP A 157 19.63 0.95 6.83
CA ASP A 157 21.03 1.37 6.85
C ASP A 157 21.49 1.77 5.43
N ASP A 158 22.53 2.60 5.36
CA ASP A 158 23.18 3.02 4.12
C ASP A 158 23.64 1.82 3.28
N SER A 159 23.99 0.72 3.95
CA SER A 159 24.36 -0.53 3.30
C SER A 159 23.18 -1.21 2.56
N LYS A 160 21.93 -0.88 2.89
CA LYS A 160 20.72 -1.45 2.26
C LYS A 160 20.17 -0.61 1.11
N VAL A 161 20.49 0.69 1.05
CA VAL A 161 19.99 1.61 0.02
C VAL A 161 21.08 1.88 -1.01
N ARG A 162 20.95 1.25 -2.19
CA ARG A 162 21.90 1.37 -3.30
C ARG A 162 21.43 2.34 -4.37
N LEU A 163 22.37 3.14 -4.90
CA LEU A 163 22.11 4.02 -6.04
C LEU A 163 22.68 3.43 -7.33
N PHE A 164 21.91 3.56 -8.40
CA PHE A 164 22.33 3.22 -9.77
C PHE A 164 22.18 4.47 -10.62
N THR A 165 23.21 5.31 -10.65
CA THR A 165 23.31 6.46 -11.55
C THR A 165 24.54 6.31 -12.44
N SER A 166 24.66 7.15 -13.47
CA SER A 166 25.86 7.15 -14.32
C SER A 166 27.13 7.43 -13.53
N ASP A 167 27.03 8.27 -12.49
CA ASP A 167 28.14 8.76 -11.69
C ASP A 167 28.39 7.87 -10.45
N ASP A 168 27.33 7.32 -9.84
CA ASP A 168 27.40 6.42 -8.69
C ASP A 168 27.10 4.98 -9.13
N LYS A 169 28.18 4.22 -9.35
CA LYS A 169 28.10 2.77 -9.57
C LYS A 169 28.40 2.03 -8.28
N GLU A 170 27.50 2.15 -7.30
CA GLU A 170 27.58 1.27 -6.13
C GLU A 170 27.32 -0.17 -6.60
N LYS A 171 28.32 -1.06 -6.44
CA LYS A 171 28.20 -2.44 -6.91
C LYS A 171 27.00 -3.10 -6.22
N PRO A 172 26.13 -3.81 -6.98
CA PRO A 172 25.16 -4.69 -6.35
C PRO A 172 25.95 -5.76 -5.59
N ASN A 173 25.78 -5.83 -4.28
CA ASN A 173 26.30 -6.97 -3.54
C ASN A 173 25.50 -8.18 -4.00
N GLY A 174 26.15 -9.05 -4.79
CA GLY A 174 25.58 -10.33 -5.17
C GLY A 174 25.34 -11.15 -3.92
N ASN A 175 24.07 -11.42 -3.62
CA ASN A 175 23.63 -12.38 -2.63
C ASN A 175 22.63 -13.31 -3.28
#